data_AF-A0A444RDL1-F1
#
_entry.id   AF-A0A444RDL1-F1
#
_cell.length_a   1.000
_cell.length_b   1.000
_cell.length_c   1.000
_cell.angle_alpha   90.00
_cell.angle_beta   90.00
_cell.angle_gamma   90.00
#
_symmetry.space_group_name_H-M   'P 1'
#
loop_
_entity.id
_entity.type
_entity.pdbx_description
1 polymer ?
#
loop_
_entity_poly.entity_id
_entity_poly.type
_entity_poly.pdbx_seq_one_letter_code
_entity_poly.pdbx_strand_id
1 'polypeptide(L)'
;MNTRQLLSVGIDIGTTTTQVIFSHLELVNRAAVSQVPRYEFIKREISWQSPVFFTPVDKQGGLKEAELKTLILEQYQAAGIAPESVDSGAI
;
A
#
# COMPACT_ATOMS: atom_id res chain seq x y z
N MET A 1 19.88 14.89 9.69
CA MET A 1 19.82 13.57 9.00
C MET A 1 18.87 13.74 7.84
N ASN A 2 19.25 13.36 6.62
CA ASN A 2 18.34 13.41 5.49
C ASN A 2 17.42 12.19 5.56
N THR A 3 16.12 12.44 5.76
CA THR A 3 15.09 11.41 5.64
C THR A 3 14.43 11.52 4.28
N ARG A 4 14.01 10.38 3.73
CA ARG A 4 13.21 10.30 2.50
C ARG A 4 11.86 9.71 2.86
N GLN A 5 10.80 10.29 2.31
CA GLN A 5 9.45 9.75 2.44
C GLN A 5 9.09 8.97 1.17
N LEU A 6 8.43 7.83 1.33
CA LEU A 6 7.81 7.07 0.25
C LEU A 6 6.31 6.99 0.49
N LEU A 7 5.50 7.16 -0.55
CA LEU A 7 4.10 6.78 -0.53
C LEU A 7 3.98 5.28 -0.80
N SER A 8 3.31 4.57 0.10
CA SER A 8 3.15 3.12 0.05
C SER A 8 1.69 2.71 0.09
N VAL A 9 1.36 1.60 -0.58
CA VAL A 9 0.04 0.94 -0.51
C VAL A 9 0.17 -0.47 0.07
N GLY A 10 -0.71 -0.82 0.99
CA GLY A 10 -0.93 -2.20 1.43
C GLY A 10 -2.32 -2.66 1.01
N ILE A 11 -2.39 -3.79 0.31
CA ILE A 11 -3.66 -4.39 -0.13
C ILE A 11 -3.78 -5.75 0.53
N ASP A 12 -4.53 -5.83 1.62
CA ASP A 12 -4.79 -7.09 2.32
C ASP A 12 -5.98 -7.80 1.66
N ILE A 13 -5.74 -8.92 0.99
CA ILE A 13 -6.76 -9.73 0.32
C ILE A 13 -6.92 -11.05 1.08
N GLY A 14 -7.85 -11.09 2.02
CA GLY A 14 -8.26 -12.30 2.71
C GLY A 14 -9.29 -13.12 1.92
N THR A 15 -9.61 -14.31 2.40
CA THR A 15 -10.68 -15.16 1.83
C THR A 15 -12.06 -14.52 1.94
N THR A 16 -12.30 -13.74 3.00
CA THR A 16 -13.58 -13.09 3.25
C THR A 16 -13.53 -11.60 2.99
N THR A 17 -12.42 -10.93 3.33
CA THR A 17 -12.34 -9.47 3.35
C THR A 17 -11.14 -8.92 2.61
N THR A 18 -11.32 -7.79 1.95
CA THR A 18 -10.26 -7.01 1.31
C THR A 18 -10.19 -5.60 1.92
N GLN A 19 -8.98 -5.11 2.18
CA GLN A 19 -8.74 -3.74 2.66
C GLN A 19 -7.54 -3.10 1.96
N VAL A 20 -7.64 -1.79 1.67
CA VAL A 20 -6.56 -0.99 1.10
C VAL A 20 -6.12 0.08 2.12
N ILE A 21 -4.82 0.18 2.35
CA ILE A 21 -4.21 1.16 3.27
C ILE A 21 -3.12 1.92 2.53
N PHE A 22 -3.21 3.25 2.54
CA PHE A 22 -2.12 4.12 2.09
C PHE A 22 -1.35 4.65 3.28
N SER A 23 -0.03 4.69 3.15
CA SER A 23 0.84 5.18 4.21
C SER A 23 2.08 5.87 3.67
N HIS A 24 2.59 6.82 4.44
CA HIS A 24 3.91 7.39 4.24
C HIS A 24 4.93 6.62 5.06
N LEU A 25 5.95 6.10 4.39
CA LEU A 25 7.09 5.42 5.01
C LEU A 25 8.28 6.36 5.04
N GLU A 26 8.81 6.63 6.22
CA GLU A 26 10.03 7.45 6.38
C GLU A 26 11.25 6.54 6.45
N LEU A 27 12.22 6.80 5.56
CA LEU A 27 13.49 6.11 5.48
C LEU A 27 14.62 7.03 5.87
N VAL A 28 15.61 6.46 6.56
CA VAL A 28 16.88 7.13 6.84
C VAL A 28 18.03 6.29 6.31
N ASN A 29 19.02 6.94 5.68
CA ASN A 29 20.28 6.29 5.36
C ASN A 29 21.16 6.28 6.62
N ARG A 30 21.46 5.08 7.14
CA ARG A 30 22.33 4.88 8.30
C ARG A 30 23.81 4.73 7.95
N ALA A 31 24.15 4.57 6.67
CA ALA A 31 25.53 4.41 6.25
C ALA A 31 26.30 5.73 6.33
N ALA A 32 27.60 5.66 6.64
CA ALA A 32 28.49 6.80 6.49
C ALA A 32 28.61 7.19 5.00
N VAL A 33 28.98 8.43 4.71
CA VAL A 33 29.00 9.00 3.33
C VAL A 33 29.85 8.18 2.35
N SER A 34 30.91 7.51 2.82
CA SER A 34 31.81 6.67 2.02
C SER A 34 31.39 5.21 1.92
N GLN A 35 30.28 4.81 2.55
CA GLN A 35 29.81 3.43 2.59
C GLN A 35 28.59 3.24 1.68
N VAL A 36 28.34 1.97 1.31
CA VAL A 36 27.12 1.59 0.60
C VAL A 36 25.89 2.02 1.42
N PRO A 37 24.92 2.72 0.83
CA PRO A 37 23.72 3.16 1.54
C PRO A 37 22.98 2.01 2.23
N ARG A 38 22.56 2.24 3.47
CA ARG A 38 21.71 1.31 4.23
C ARG A 38 20.48 2.06 4.71
N TYR A 39 19.36 1.81 4.04
CA TYR A 39 18.09 2.43 4.39
C TYR A 39 17.34 1.58 5.41
N GLU A 40 16.80 2.26 6.42
CA GLU A 40 15.92 1.67 7.44
C GLU A 40 14.63 2.47 7.51
N PHE A 41 13.50 1.77 7.63
CA PHE A 41 12.22 2.40 7.95
C PHE A 41 12.22 2.83 9.41
N ILE A 42 11.96 4.11 9.67
CA ILE A 42 11.95 4.67 11.01
C ILE A 42 10.57 5.14 11.47
N LYS A 43 9.66 5.38 10.52
CA LYS A 43 8.27 5.77 10.79
C LYS A 43 7.35 5.26 9.69
N ARG A 44 6.13 4.90 10.08
CA ARG A 44 4.99 4.69 9.19
C ARG A 44 3.83 5.54 9.67
N GLU A 45 3.23 6.29 8.76
CA GLU A 45 2.05 7.11 9.02
C GLU A 45 0.95 6.73 8.04
N ILE A 46 -0.20 6.29 8.55
CA ILE A 46 -1.36 5.94 7.71
C ILE A 46 -2.00 7.26 7.27
N SER A 47 -2.00 7.53 5.97
CA SER A 47 -2.62 8.72 5.39
C SER A 47 -4.09 8.47 5.04
N TRP A 48 -4.43 7.22 4.69
CA TRP A 48 -5.80 6.84 4.38
C TRP A 48 -6.00 5.33 4.57
N GLN A 49 -7.19 4.94 5.00
CA GLN A 49 -7.59 3.55 5.16
C GLN A 49 -9.01 3.34 4.63
N SER A 50 -9.18 2.32 3.79
CA SER A 50 -10.48 2.00 3.22
C SER A 50 -11.42 1.41 4.28
N PRO A 51 -12.75 1.46 4.06
CA PRO A 51 -13.65 0.50 4.69
C PRO A 51 -13.18 -0.94 4.46
N VAL A 52 -13.67 -1.86 5.27
CA VAL A 52 -13.47 -3.29 5.03
C VAL A 52 -14.53 -3.74 4.03
N PHE A 53 -14.09 -4.34 2.92
CA PHE A 53 -14.99 -4.88 1.90
C PHE A 53 -14.97 -6.41 1.95
N PHE A 54 -16.02 -7.05 1.45
CA PHE A 54 -15.95 -8.48 1.16
C PHE A 54 -15.05 -8.73 -0.05
N THR A 55 -14.21 -9.76 0.01
CA THR A 55 -13.39 -10.18 -1.12
C THR A 55 -14.31 -10.69 -2.24
N PRO A 56 -14.22 -10.14 -3.46
CA PRO A 56 -15.05 -10.60 -4.57
C PRO A 56 -14.65 -12.01 -4.99
N VAL A 57 -15.40 -13.01 -4.51
CA VAL A 57 -15.22 -14.42 -4.88
C VAL A 57 -16.47 -14.98 -5.56
N ASP A 58 -16.29 -15.96 -6.42
CA ASP A 58 -17.38 -16.73 -7.01
C ASP A 58 -17.91 -17.79 -6.03
N LYS A 59 -18.90 -18.58 -6.47
CA LYS A 59 -19.53 -19.60 -5.62
C LYS A 59 -18.58 -20.75 -5.25
N GLN A 60 -17.50 -20.93 -6.00
CA GLN A 60 -16.47 -21.93 -5.80
C GLN A 60 -15.30 -21.39 -4.97
N GLY A 61 -15.33 -20.11 -4.57
CA GLY A 61 -14.25 -19.43 -3.86
C GLY A 61 -13.13 -18.91 -4.78
N GLY A 62 -13.33 -18.95 -6.09
CA GLY A 62 -12.42 -18.34 -7.07
C GLY A 62 -12.48 -16.82 -7.01
N LEU A 63 -11.32 -16.16 -7.05
CA LEU A 63 -11.25 -14.71 -7.01
C LEU A 63 -11.78 -14.10 -8.31
N LYS A 64 -12.70 -13.15 -8.20
CA LYS A 64 -13.19 -12.38 -9.34
C LYS A 64 -12.29 -11.18 -9.58
N GLU A 65 -11.20 -11.40 -10.31
CA GLU A 65 -10.12 -10.43 -10.50
C GLU A 65 -10.59 -9.07 -11.03
N ALA A 66 -11.55 -9.04 -11.95
CA ALA A 66 -12.08 -7.79 -12.51
C ALA A 66 -12.84 -6.95 -11.46
N GLU A 67 -13.63 -7.62 -10.61
CA GLU A 67 -14.36 -6.96 -9.51
C GLU A 67 -13.37 -6.48 -8.45
N LEU A 68 -12.37 -7.30 -8.09
CA LEU A 68 -11.31 -6.91 -7.16
C LEU A 68 -10.51 -5.71 -7.67
N LYS A 69 -10.11 -5.71 -8.94
CA LYS A 69 -9.37 -4.60 -9.56
C LYS A 69 -10.18 -3.31 -9.50
N THR A 70 -11.48 -3.39 -9.79
CA THR A 70 -12.39 -2.23 -9.72
C THR A 70 -12.47 -1.71 -8.30
N LEU A 71 -12.69 -2.59 -7.32
CA LEU A 71 -12.72 -2.25 -5.90
C LEU A 71 -11.45 -1.53 -5.45
N ILE A 72 -10.27 -2.05 -5.83
CA ILE A 72 -8.99 -1.42 -5.49
C ILE A 72 -8.88 -0.03 -6.13
N LEU A 73 -9.17 0.12 -7.42
CA LEU A 73 -9.09 1.40 -8.12
C LEU A 73 -10.05 2.45 -7.54
N GLU A 74 -11.25 2.04 -7.10
CA GLU A 74 -12.16 2.91 -6.37
C GLU A 74 -11.55 3.42 -5.05
N GLN A 75 -10.75 2.59 -4.36
CA GLN A 75 -10.06 3.01 -3.13
C GLN A 75 -8.93 4.02 -3.43
N TYR A 76 -8.20 3.84 -4.53
CA TYR A 76 -7.24 4.85 -5.01
C TYR A 76 -7.93 6.19 -5.28
N GLN A 77 -9.07 6.17 -5.97
CA GLN A 77 -9.85 7.37 -6.25
C GLN A 77 -10.39 8.01 -4.96
N ALA A 78 -10.92 7.21 -4.04
CA ALA A 78 -11.44 7.69 -2.75
C ALA A 78 -10.34 8.29 -1.85
N ALA A 79 -9.11 7.78 -1.94
CA ALA A 79 -7.94 8.35 -1.28
C ALA A 79 -7.36 9.57 -1.99
N GLY A 80 -7.81 9.88 -3.22
CA GLY A 80 -7.24 10.94 -4.05
C GLY A 80 -5.80 10.65 -4.51
N ILE A 81 -5.44 9.37 -4.62
CA ILE A 81 -4.08 8.92 -4.95
C ILE A 81 -4.08 8.33 -6.36
N ALA A 82 -3.16 8.80 -7.21
CA ALA A 82 -2.91 8.19 -8.51
C ALA A 82 -2.04 6.93 -8.32
N PRO A 83 -2.34 5.78 -8.97
CA PRO A 83 -1.54 4.57 -8.84
C PRO A 83 -0.04 4.80 -9.12
N GLU A 84 0.27 5.58 -10.14
CA GLU A 84 1.61 5.99 -10.56
C GLU A 84 2.37 6.89 -9.56
N SER A 85 1.70 7.47 -8.56
CA SER A 85 2.37 8.23 -7.51
C SER A 85 2.81 7.37 -6.32
N VAL A 86 2.46 6.08 -6.29
CA VAL A 86 2.87 5.16 -5.24
C VAL A 86 4.28 4.65 -5.51
N ASP A 87 5.18 4.81 -4.53
CA ASP A 87 6.58 4.39 -4.63
C ASP A 87 6.78 2.90 -4.34
N SER A 88 5.91 2.30 -3.52
CA SER A 88 6.06 0.92 -3.04
C SER A 88 4.70 0.31 -2.70
N GLY A 89 4.60 -1.02 -2.79
CA GLY A 89 3.38 -1.72 -2.41
C GLY A 89 3.62 -3.12 -1.88
N ALA A 90 2.67 -3.60 -1.07
CA ALA A 90 2.61 -4.98 -0.61
C ALA A 90 1.17 -5.52 -0.77
N ILE A 91 1.08 -6.81 -1.14
CA ILE A 91 -0.15 -7.59 -1.25
C ILE A 91 0.05 -8.86 -0.43
#